data_AF-K1UBB2-F1
#
_entry.id   AF-K1UBB2-F1
#
_cell.length_a   1.000
_cell.length_b   1.000
_cell.length_c   1.000
_cell.angle_alpha   90.00
_cell.angle_beta   90.00
_cell.angle_gamma   90.00
#
_symmetry.space_group_name_H-M   'P 1'
#
loop_
_entity.id
_entity.type
_entity.pdbx_description
1 polymer ?
#
loop_
_entity_poly.entity_id
_entity_poly.type
_entity_poly.pdbx_seq_one_letter_code
_entity_poly.pdbx_strand_id
1 'polypeptide(L)'
;MSGLLLLAGLAAQAQERVAEYNVRPAVTVRTPLQGDSINFKGDKFTTGNLLKTKVSLDFDGGRYERMVADTAGYVTVAKADKDNLFYLFATNLRAERFMKGKLNVYSPARFEVFVNGESKQVKETAEDSLSQVRPTAVSLRIGPRSGL
;
A
#
# COMPACT_ATOMS: atom_id res chain seq x y z
N MET A 1 -26.20 -44.64 -18.51
CA MET A 1 -25.05 -44.22 -17.68
C MET A 1 -25.37 -42.82 -17.18
N SER A 2 -25.77 -42.69 -15.92
CA SER A 2 -26.23 -41.41 -15.33
C SER A 2 -25.03 -40.67 -14.74
N GLY A 3 -24.83 -39.41 -15.11
CA GLY A 3 -23.74 -38.57 -14.64
C GLY A 3 -24.14 -37.76 -13.40
N LEU A 4 -23.39 -37.93 -12.31
CA LEU A 4 -23.53 -37.16 -11.09
C LEU A 4 -22.58 -35.94 -11.14
N LEU A 5 -23.12 -34.73 -11.04
CA LEU A 5 -22.35 -33.48 -11.00
C LEU A 5 -22.54 -32.85 -9.61
N LEU A 6 -21.51 -32.90 -8.76
CA LEU A 6 -21.49 -32.20 -7.48
C LEU A 6 -20.94 -30.78 -7.67
N LEU A 7 -21.80 -29.76 -7.57
CA LEU A 7 -21.37 -28.39 -7.35
C LEU A 7 -21.31 -28.13 -5.84
N ALA A 8 -20.10 -28.22 -5.25
CA ALA A 8 -19.86 -27.68 -3.92
C ALA A 8 -19.81 -26.14 -4.03
N GLY A 9 -20.66 -25.46 -3.25
CA GLY A 9 -20.91 -24.03 -3.35
C GLY A 9 -19.65 -23.18 -3.46
N LEU A 10 -19.50 -22.48 -4.58
CA LEU A 10 -18.59 -21.35 -4.68
C LEU A 10 -19.16 -20.24 -3.78
N ALA A 11 -18.71 -20.18 -2.53
CA ALA A 11 -18.69 -18.90 -1.85
C ALA A 11 -17.64 -18.05 -2.57
N ALA A 12 -18.07 -17.30 -3.59
CA ALA A 12 -17.28 -16.23 -4.15
C ALA A 12 -17.06 -15.22 -3.03
N GLN A 13 -15.96 -15.34 -2.29
CA GLN A 13 -15.49 -14.24 -1.48
C GLN A 13 -15.19 -13.12 -2.48
N ALA A 14 -16.09 -12.14 -2.56
CA ALA A 14 -15.92 -10.99 -3.42
C ALA A 14 -14.56 -10.38 -3.07
N GLN A 15 -13.64 -10.36 -4.03
CA GLN A 15 -12.40 -9.62 -3.90
C GLN A 15 -12.77 -8.14 -4.00
N GLU A 16 -13.07 -7.54 -2.86
CA GLU A 16 -13.38 -6.12 -2.79
C GLU A 16 -12.13 -5.32 -3.16
N ARG A 17 -12.28 -4.44 -4.14
CA ARG A 17 -11.23 -3.50 -4.54
C ARG A 17 -11.51 -2.18 -3.87
N VAL A 18 -10.46 -1.57 -3.33
CA VAL A 18 -10.56 -0.22 -2.80
C VAL A 18 -10.79 0.72 -3.98
N ALA A 19 -11.97 1.33 -4.04
CA ALA A 19 -12.35 2.19 -5.15
C ALA A 19 -11.85 3.63 -5.00
N GLU A 20 -11.66 4.08 -3.76
CA GLU A 20 -11.32 5.47 -3.46
C GLU A 20 -10.27 5.57 -2.37
N TYR A 21 -9.39 6.55 -2.54
CA TYR A 21 -8.29 6.86 -1.64
C TYR A 21 -8.29 8.35 -1.31
N ASN A 22 -7.97 8.66 -0.06
CA ASN A 22 -7.44 9.97 0.29
C ASN A 22 -5.96 9.98 -0.04
N VAL A 23 -5.51 10.97 -0.78
CA VAL A 23 -4.13 11.09 -1.25
C VAL A 23 -3.58 12.44 -0.84
N ARG A 24 -2.41 12.44 -0.18
CA ARG A 24 -1.70 13.70 0.06
C ARG A 24 -0.95 14.14 -1.19
N PRO A 25 -0.79 15.45 -1.42
CA PRO A 25 0.10 15.95 -2.46
C PRO A 25 1.48 15.28 -2.35
N ALA A 26 2.04 14.92 -3.50
CA ALA A 26 3.31 14.22 -3.55
C ALA A 26 4.41 15.06 -2.90
N VAL A 27 5.24 14.42 -2.08
CA VAL A 27 6.41 15.07 -1.47
C VAL A 27 7.65 14.64 -2.22
N THR A 28 8.46 15.60 -2.67
CA THR A 28 9.75 15.31 -3.28
C THR A 28 10.75 14.91 -2.19
N VAL A 29 11.33 13.72 -2.31
CA VAL A 29 12.35 13.20 -1.40
C VAL A 29 13.65 13.04 -2.16
N ARG A 30 14.66 13.78 -1.69
CA ARG A 30 16.01 13.75 -2.27
C ARG A 30 16.80 12.59 -1.69
N THR A 31 17.57 11.94 -2.53
CA THR A 31 18.60 11.02 -2.07
C THR A 31 19.65 11.85 -1.29
N PRO A 32 20.00 11.46 -0.05
CA PRO A 32 21.04 12.15 0.70
C PRO A 32 22.35 12.19 -0.10
N LEU A 33 23.14 13.26 0.08
CA LEU A 33 24.49 13.32 -0.44
C LEU A 33 25.30 12.19 0.21
N GLN A 34 25.69 11.22 -0.61
CA GLN A 34 26.55 10.13 -0.16
C GLN A 34 27.98 10.65 -0.12
N GLY A 35 28.42 11.16 1.03
CA GLY A 35 29.84 11.12 1.35
C GLY A 35 30.30 9.65 1.39
N ASP A 36 31.60 9.38 1.52
CA ASP A 36 32.15 8.01 1.65
C ASP A 36 31.72 7.31 2.98
N SER A 37 30.64 7.79 3.58
CA SER A 37 30.06 7.40 4.84
C SER A 37 29.22 6.14 4.67
N ILE A 38 29.84 5.02 5.02
CA ILE A 38 29.15 3.90 5.64
C ILE A 38 28.54 4.35 6.97
N ASN A 39 27.36 3.83 7.34
CA ASN A 39 26.82 4.07 8.69
C ASN A 39 27.75 3.45 9.76
N PHE A 40 27.47 3.67 11.05
CA PHE A 40 28.26 3.06 12.15
C PHE A 40 28.33 1.52 12.12
N LYS A 41 27.50 0.86 11.30
CA LYS A 41 27.45 -0.60 11.10
C LYS A 41 28.12 -1.05 9.79
N GLY A 42 28.61 -0.13 8.95
CA GLY A 42 29.19 -0.45 7.66
C GLY A 42 28.22 -0.43 6.46
N ASP A 43 26.92 -0.20 6.68
CA ASP A 43 25.94 -0.28 5.58
C ASP A 43 25.95 0.99 4.73
N LYS A 44 25.85 0.80 3.40
CA LYS A 44 25.65 1.87 2.43
C LYS A 44 24.19 2.28 2.36
N PHE A 45 23.95 3.54 2.02
CA PHE A 45 22.61 4.03 1.76
C PHE A 45 22.08 3.45 0.43
N THR A 46 20.86 2.90 0.46
CA THR A 46 20.13 2.42 -0.71
C THR A 46 18.83 3.20 -0.89
N THR A 47 18.25 3.20 -2.10
CA THR A 47 16.96 3.86 -2.35
C THR A 47 15.83 3.33 -1.43
N GLY A 48 15.89 2.06 -1.01
CA GLY A 48 14.94 1.50 -0.05
C GLY A 48 14.97 2.21 1.31
N ASN A 49 16.13 2.74 1.72
CA ASN A 49 16.26 3.52 2.96
C ASN A 49 15.43 4.81 2.94
N LEU A 50 15.03 5.32 1.77
CA LEU A 50 14.13 6.47 1.68
C LEU A 50 12.77 6.19 2.32
N LEU A 51 12.29 4.93 2.30
CA LEU A 51 11.01 4.59 2.95
C LEU A 51 11.05 4.85 4.46
N LYS A 52 12.24 4.88 5.07
CA LYS A 52 12.45 5.19 6.49
C LYS A 52 12.39 6.69 6.81
N THR A 53 12.21 7.54 5.79
CA THR A 53 11.97 8.97 6.00
C THR A 53 10.71 9.14 6.83
N LYS A 54 10.82 9.88 7.94
CA LYS A 54 9.67 10.13 8.82
C LYS A 54 8.65 11.00 8.08
N VAL A 55 7.52 10.42 7.71
CA VAL A 55 6.37 11.11 7.10
C VAL A 55 5.20 11.06 8.08
N SER A 56 4.49 12.18 8.23
CA SER A 56 3.26 12.20 9.03
C SER A 56 2.16 11.42 8.30
N LEU A 57 1.65 10.38 8.96
CA LEU A 57 0.53 9.56 8.49
C LEU A 57 -0.84 10.17 8.80
N ASP A 58 -0.88 11.35 9.43
CA ASP A 58 -2.12 12.04 9.79
C ASP A 58 -2.81 12.64 8.55
N PHE A 59 -4.07 12.26 8.35
CA PHE A 59 -4.97 12.78 7.33
C PHE A 59 -6.07 13.70 7.88
N ASP A 60 -6.22 13.80 9.21
CA ASP A 60 -7.26 14.60 9.85
C ASP A 60 -6.85 16.08 9.94
N GLY A 61 -5.56 16.36 10.11
CA GLY A 61 -5.01 17.73 10.19
C GLY A 61 -4.45 18.30 8.87
N GLY A 62 -4.45 17.53 7.78
CA GLY A 62 -3.72 17.87 6.54
C GLY A 62 -4.59 17.97 5.30
N ARG A 63 -4.14 18.75 4.30
CA ARG A 63 -4.77 18.76 2.96
C ARG A 63 -4.56 17.41 2.28
N TYR A 64 -5.65 16.82 1.81
CA TYR A 64 -5.67 15.65 0.94
C TYR A 64 -6.64 15.87 -0.22
N GLU A 65 -6.51 15.04 -1.24
CA GLU A 65 -7.40 14.98 -2.40
C GLU A 65 -8.00 13.58 -2.51
N ARG A 66 -9.20 13.48 -3.08
CA ARG A 66 -9.82 12.18 -3.35
C ARG A 66 -9.33 11.67 -4.70
N MET A 67 -8.78 10.46 -4.72
CA MET A 67 -8.39 9.75 -5.94
C MET A 67 -9.27 8.51 -6.10
N VAL A 68 -9.87 8.37 -7.28
CA VAL A 68 -10.72 7.23 -7.64
C VAL A 68 -9.88 6.27 -8.48
N ALA A 69 -9.96 4.98 -8.17
CA ALA A 69 -9.32 3.94 -8.96
C ALA A 69 -10.02 3.78 -10.32
N ASP A 70 -9.28 3.32 -11.32
CA ASP A 70 -9.83 2.99 -12.64
C ASP A 70 -10.75 1.75 -12.58
N THR A 71 -11.32 1.37 -13.74
CA THR A 71 -12.20 0.19 -13.84
C THR A 71 -11.50 -1.13 -13.48
N ALA A 72 -10.17 -1.19 -13.53
CA ALA A 72 -9.37 -2.33 -13.11
C ALA A 72 -8.99 -2.28 -11.62
N GLY A 73 -9.25 -1.16 -10.94
CA GLY A 73 -8.93 -0.94 -9.53
C GLY A 73 -7.53 -0.38 -9.28
N TYR A 74 -6.90 0.22 -10.29
CA TYR A 74 -5.58 0.85 -10.16
C TYR A 74 -5.68 2.37 -10.04
N VAL A 75 -4.71 2.95 -9.33
CA VAL A 75 -4.49 4.39 -9.27
C VAL A 75 -3.19 4.72 -9.99
N THR A 76 -3.20 5.80 -10.79
CA THR A 76 -2.02 6.28 -11.50
C THR A 76 -1.50 7.55 -10.84
N VAL A 77 -0.19 7.61 -10.66
CA VAL A 77 0.52 8.77 -10.11
C VAL A 77 1.60 9.23 -11.06
N ALA A 78 2.04 10.48 -10.90
CA ALA A 78 3.15 10.99 -11.69
C ALA A 78 4.44 10.21 -11.35
N LYS A 79 5.23 9.95 -12.39
CA LYS A 79 6.59 9.46 -12.23
C LYS A 79 7.49 10.65 -11.86
N ALA A 80 8.45 10.42 -10.98
CA ALA A 80 9.46 11.44 -10.68
C ALA A 80 10.38 11.63 -11.90
N ASP A 81 10.47 12.85 -12.43
CA ASP A 81 11.45 13.20 -13.48
C ASP A 81 12.88 13.33 -12.91
N LYS A 82 12.96 13.82 -11.66
CA LYS A 82 14.18 13.96 -10.86
C LYS A 82 13.85 13.67 -9.40
N ASP A 83 14.84 13.21 -8.62
CA ASP A 83 14.67 12.80 -7.22
C ASP A 83 13.63 11.66 -7.08
N ASN A 84 12.94 11.58 -5.94
CA ASN A 84 11.88 10.60 -5.68
C ASN A 84 10.59 11.34 -5.30
N LEU A 85 9.44 10.76 -5.62
CA LEU A 85 8.14 11.25 -5.18
C LEU A 85 7.51 10.29 -4.19
N PHE A 86 7.10 10.80 -3.04
CA PHE A 86 6.35 10.06 -2.04
C PHE A 86 4.89 10.41 -2.12
N TYR A 87 4.08 9.40 -2.39
CA TYR A 87 2.62 9.47 -2.34
C TYR A 87 2.15 8.75 -1.09
N LEU A 88 1.32 9.44 -0.29
CA LEU A 88 0.65 8.82 0.84
C LEU A 88 -0.80 8.59 0.47
N PHE A 89 -1.19 7.32 0.41
CA PHE A 89 -2.56 6.87 0.19
C PHE A 89 -3.16 6.38 1.50
N ALA A 90 -4.40 6.77 1.78
CA ALA A 90 -5.19 6.24 2.87
C ALA A 90 -6.58 5.82 2.40
N THR A 91 -7.08 4.76 3.01
CA THR A 91 -8.45 4.31 2.86
C THR A 91 -8.93 3.75 4.20
N ASN A 92 -10.21 3.90 4.49
CA ASN A 92 -10.81 3.42 5.72
C ASN A 92 -11.64 2.17 5.40
N LEU A 93 -11.27 1.04 6.01
CA LEU A 93 -12.02 -0.20 5.91
C LEU A 93 -12.96 -0.32 7.11
N ARG A 94 -14.26 -0.47 6.85
CA ARG A 94 -15.28 -0.65 7.88
C ARG A 94 -15.82 -2.07 7.83
N ALA A 95 -16.00 -2.66 9.01
CA ALA A 95 -16.70 -3.92 9.16
C ALA A 95 -17.83 -3.78 10.20
N GLU A 96 -18.96 -4.43 9.95
CA GLU A 96 -20.08 -4.50 10.91
C GLU A 96 -19.85 -5.53 12.01
N ARG A 97 -18.91 -6.46 11.78
CA ARG A 97 -18.51 -7.52 12.69
C ARG A 97 -17.01 -7.72 12.62
N PHE A 98 -16.45 -8.45 13.56
CA PHE A 98 -15.05 -8.83 13.49
C PHE A 98 -14.77 -9.64 12.23
N MET A 99 -13.84 -9.17 11.42
CA MET A 99 -13.40 -9.81 10.18
C MET A 99 -11.88 -9.98 10.18
N LYS A 100 -11.43 -11.15 9.73
CA LYS A 100 -10.04 -11.38 9.33
C LYS A 100 -10.00 -11.27 7.80
N GLY A 101 -9.10 -10.47 7.28
CA GLY A 101 -8.95 -10.25 5.85
C GLY A 101 -7.49 -10.27 5.43
N LYS A 102 -7.26 -10.25 4.12
CA LYS A 102 -5.93 -10.12 3.54
C LYS A 102 -5.96 -9.00 2.51
N LEU A 103 -5.19 -7.94 2.77
CA LEU A 103 -4.97 -6.87 1.81
C LEU A 103 -3.82 -7.28 0.88
N ASN A 104 -4.09 -7.37 -0.42
CA ASN A 104 -3.05 -7.57 -1.42
C ASN A 104 -2.72 -6.23 -2.07
N VAL A 105 -1.47 -5.80 -1.96
CA VAL A 105 -0.97 -4.57 -2.59
C VAL A 105 -0.19 -4.93 -3.84
N TYR A 106 -0.57 -4.34 -4.97
CA TYR A 106 0.13 -4.45 -6.25
C TYR A 106 0.70 -3.08 -6.61
N SER A 107 2.01 -2.97 -6.66
CA SER A 107 2.70 -1.75 -7.09
C SER A 107 4.06 -2.09 -7.68
N PRO A 108 4.46 -1.50 -8.82
CA PRO A 108 5.82 -1.60 -9.33
C PRO A 108 6.79 -0.70 -8.54
N ALA A 109 6.26 0.22 -7.72
CA ALA A 109 7.06 1.09 -6.87
C ALA A 109 7.35 0.43 -5.52
N ARG A 110 8.38 0.97 -4.84
CA ARG A 110 8.66 0.69 -3.43
C ARG A 110 7.54 1.26 -2.57
N PHE A 111 7.17 0.57 -1.50
CA PHE A 111 6.16 1.07 -0.57
C PHE A 111 6.28 0.45 0.81
N GLU A 112 5.60 1.07 1.76
CA GLU A 112 5.37 0.56 3.10
C GLU A 112 3.88 0.64 3.43
N VAL A 113 3.33 -0.43 4.01
CA VAL A 113 1.92 -0.52 4.40
C VAL A 113 1.81 -0.36 5.90
N PHE A 114 1.06 0.66 6.30
CA PHE A 114 0.70 0.91 7.69
C PHE A 114 -0.75 0.48 7.95
N VAL A 115 -0.99 -0.18 9.07
CA VAL A 115 -2.34 -0.52 9.55
C VAL A 115 -2.49 0.11 10.93
N ASN A 116 -3.42 1.07 11.06
CA ASN A 116 -3.63 1.86 12.27
C ASN A 116 -2.34 2.52 12.79
N GLY A 117 -1.52 3.05 11.88
CA GLY A 117 -0.25 3.73 12.19
C GLY A 117 0.94 2.79 12.41
N GLU A 118 0.73 1.48 12.50
CA GLU A 118 1.81 0.51 12.68
C GLU A 118 2.26 -0.05 11.33
N SER A 119 3.58 -0.04 11.07
CA SER A 119 4.15 -0.68 9.88
C SER A 119 3.92 -2.18 9.94
N LYS A 120 3.31 -2.74 8.88
CA LYS A 120 3.03 -4.16 8.77
C LYS A 120 3.82 -4.86 7.67
N GLN A 121 4.23 -4.12 6.65
CA GLN A 121 4.93 -4.69 5.51
C GLN A 121 5.68 -3.64 4.71
N VAL A 122 6.87 -3.99 4.24
CA VAL A 122 7.73 -3.12 3.43
C VAL A 122 8.12 -3.87 2.16
N LYS A 123 8.06 -3.17 1.02
CA LYS A 123 8.63 -3.62 -0.25
C LYS A 123 9.69 -2.63 -0.70
N GLU A 124 10.95 -3.06 -0.65
CA GLU A 124 12.11 -2.25 -1.04
C GLU A 124 12.53 -2.46 -2.50
N THR A 125 11.90 -3.39 -3.22
CA THR A 125 12.11 -3.61 -4.65
C THR A 125 11.20 -2.72 -5.49
N ALA A 126 11.67 -2.40 -6.68
CA ALA A 126 10.85 -1.78 -7.73
C ALA A 126 10.95 -2.65 -8.99
N GLU A 127 9.89 -2.64 -9.78
CA GLU A 127 9.78 -3.36 -11.05
C GLU A 127 9.46 -2.36 -12.16
N ASP A 128 9.74 -2.74 -13.42
CA ASP A 128 9.54 -1.84 -14.55
C ASP A 128 8.06 -1.70 -14.94
N SER A 129 7.25 -2.70 -14.61
CA SER A 129 5.84 -2.75 -15.01
C SER A 129 4.96 -3.56 -14.05
N LEU A 130 3.66 -3.25 -14.05
CA LEU A 130 2.66 -3.97 -13.25
C LEU A 130 2.58 -5.47 -13.57
N SER A 131 2.91 -5.90 -14.81
CA SER A 131 2.86 -7.32 -15.20
C SER A 131 3.91 -8.18 -14.51
N GLN A 132 4.98 -7.56 -13.99
CA GLN A 132 6.05 -8.24 -13.24
C GLN A 132 5.78 -8.27 -11.73
N VAL A 133 4.75 -7.56 -11.26
CA VAL A 133 4.46 -7.39 -9.84
C VAL A 133 3.77 -8.63 -9.27
N ARG A 134 4.32 -9.14 -8.17
CA ARG A 134 3.63 -10.08 -7.28
C ARG A 134 2.95 -9.33 -6.14
N PRO A 135 1.78 -9.78 -5.67
CA PRO A 135 1.10 -9.12 -4.57
C PRO A 135 1.92 -9.22 -3.29
N THR A 136 2.00 -8.10 -2.58
CA THR A 136 2.44 -8.07 -1.20
C THR A 136 1.22 -8.20 -0.30
N ALA A 137 1.13 -9.31 0.44
CA ALA A 137 -0.01 -9.61 1.31
C ALA A 137 0.20 -9.03 2.72
N VAL A 138 -0.85 -8.41 3.26
CA VAL A 138 -0.93 -7.92 4.63
C VAL A 138 -2.17 -8.48 5.31
N SER A 139 -1.98 -9.15 6.44
CA SER A 139 -3.09 -9.68 7.25
C SER A 139 -3.80 -8.54 7.96
N LEU A 140 -5.12 -8.46 7.80
CA LEU A 140 -5.97 -7.47 8.46
C LEU A 140 -6.85 -8.14 9.52
N ARG A 141 -7.04 -7.43 10.62
CA ARG A 141 -8.07 -7.71 11.62
C ARG A 141 -8.89 -6.44 11.77
N ILE A 142 -10.15 -6.50 11.38
CA ILE A 142 -11.07 -5.36 11.37
C ILE A 142 -12.16 -5.67 12.38
N GLY A 143 -12.39 -4.77 13.33
CA GLY A 143 -13.46 -4.89 14.31
C GLY A 143 -14.62 -3.93 14.01
N PRO A 144 -15.81 -4.17 14.57
CA PRO A 144 -16.84 -3.15 14.62
C PRO A 144 -16.35 -1.95 15.41
N ARG A 145 -16.77 -0.74 15.02
CA ARG A 145 -16.52 0.46 15.82
C ARG A 145 -17.29 0.31 17.12
N SER A 146 -16.61 0.16 18.25
CA SER A 146 -17.25 0.24 19.56
C SER A 146 -17.87 1.62 19.67
N GLY A 147 -19.20 1.69 19.75
CA GLY A 147 -19.88 2.94 20.07
C GLY A 147 -19.41 3.44 21.42
N LEU A 148 -19.01 4.71 21.49
CA LEU A 148 -19.11 5.49 22.71
C LEU A 148 -20.57 5.95 22.85
#